data_AF-A0A928RTH0-F1
#
_entry.id   AF-A0A928RTH0-F1
#
_cell.length_a   1.000
_cell.length_b   1.000
_cell.length_c   1.000
_cell.angle_alpha   90.00
_cell.angle_beta   90.00
_cell.angle_gamma   90.00
#
_symmetry.space_group_name_H-M   'P 1'
#
loop_
_entity.id
_entity.type
_entity.pdbx_description
1 polymer ?
#
loop_
_entity_poly.entity_id
_entity_poly.type
_entity_poly.pdbx_seq_one_letter_code
_entity_poly.pdbx_strand_id
1 'polypeptide(L)'
;MKENKAYKLNKEKQLAEEKGKYLYYFYNDQKIDCIAVDENQWEKLVALDTEMYNNERRHDSHSANLSDDIQYSVDNNVEIIEKQDLTTSLSSLSDLDRFIYKYFLDGYTQFEISKKIGKSQSYIAKRLLTINKTIETSKLKENDLSDDEIIVAKQWKKYVKNQTTDDNEDILWDMFRVITPIEIQCEIASWFYSYKEYCYFAIKYLVLKPYEKFDELEVGNRVNELPYEAREWFYDFYEDELLCFQGLFIAFMEEAEKKKKRLKKKPSDVNFERLIQKAEEISKRVDMSLDEYINERFIPMQAEKRSKRYAEYVDNSYVYYVDENDPRPIEEQIETFIEHCKKLDKKFGTKIINKNFKKSE
;
A
#
# COMPACT_ATOMS: atom_id res chain seq x y z
N MET A 1 12.43 9.35 4.85
CA MET A 1 12.96 10.71 5.08
C MET A 1 14.45 10.66 4.74
N LYS A 2 14.82 10.99 3.49
CA LYS A 2 16.24 11.10 3.11
C LYS A 2 16.91 12.03 4.11
N GLU A 3 17.89 11.52 4.82
CA GLU A 3 18.71 12.38 5.66
C GLU A 3 19.33 13.45 4.77
N ASN A 4 18.93 14.71 4.94
CA ASN A 4 19.54 15.83 4.24
C ASN A 4 20.98 15.95 4.75
N LYS A 5 21.91 15.30 4.02
CA LYS A 5 23.31 15.14 4.42
C LYS A 5 24.02 16.49 4.42
N ALA A 6 23.63 17.42 3.54
CA ALA A 6 24.05 18.82 3.58
C ALA A 6 23.59 19.52 4.87
N TYR A 7 22.31 19.37 5.26
CA TYR A 7 21.80 19.90 6.53
C TYR A 7 22.56 19.37 7.75
N LYS A 8 22.88 18.07 7.79
CA LYS A 8 23.71 17.50 8.88
C LYS A 8 25.12 18.07 8.89
N LEU A 9 25.75 18.23 7.72
CA LEU A 9 27.08 18.83 7.61
C LEU A 9 27.09 20.31 8.01
N ASN A 10 25.99 21.02 7.78
CA ASN A 10 25.79 22.41 8.16
C ASN A 10 25.38 22.62 9.63
N LYS A 11 25.08 21.56 10.40
CA LYS A 11 24.84 21.68 11.85
C LYS A 11 26.10 22.07 12.62
N GLU A 12 27.25 21.64 12.12
CA GLU A 12 28.54 21.93 12.70
C GLU A 12 29.26 22.96 11.85
N LYS A 13 29.68 24.05 12.48
CA LYS A 13 30.35 25.16 11.80
C LYS A 13 31.79 24.74 11.48
N GLN A 14 32.07 24.42 10.23
CA GLN A 14 33.39 23.97 9.77
C GLN A 14 34.18 25.11 9.14
N LEU A 15 35.48 25.19 9.44
CA LEU A 15 36.38 26.20 8.87
C LEU A 15 36.74 25.87 7.42
N ALA A 16 36.75 26.88 6.56
CA ALA A 16 37.28 26.78 5.21
C ALA A 16 38.80 27.02 5.20
N GLU A 17 39.48 26.67 4.11
CA GLU A 17 40.91 26.97 3.92
C GLU A 17 41.19 28.48 3.90
N GLU A 18 40.20 29.27 3.50
CA GLU A 18 40.26 30.72 3.51
C GLU A 18 40.08 31.29 4.93
N LYS A 19 41.02 32.15 5.34
CA LYS A 19 41.05 32.73 6.69
C LYS A 19 39.76 33.52 6.99
N GLY A 20 39.03 33.08 8.01
CA GLY A 20 37.79 33.73 8.47
C GLY A 20 36.52 33.33 7.72
N LYS A 21 36.59 32.28 6.87
CA LYS A 21 35.43 31.72 6.18
C LYS A 21 35.07 30.33 6.71
N TYR A 22 33.83 29.94 6.48
CA TYR A 22 33.22 28.68 6.90
C TYR A 22 32.69 27.93 5.68
N LEU A 23 32.70 26.60 5.76
CA LEU A 23 32.13 25.75 4.72
C LEU A 23 30.61 25.69 4.90
N TYR A 24 29.89 26.00 3.82
CA TYR A 24 28.47 25.73 3.69
C TYR A 24 28.26 24.67 2.60
N TYR A 25 27.63 23.57 2.98
CA TYR A 25 27.35 22.44 2.11
C TYR A 25 25.96 22.58 1.48
N PHE A 26 25.84 22.37 0.19
CA PHE A 26 24.58 22.44 -0.54
C PHE A 26 24.53 21.37 -1.63
N TYR A 27 23.34 21.14 -2.18
CA TYR A 27 23.19 20.23 -3.30
C TYR A 27 23.30 20.98 -4.63
N ASN A 28 24.22 20.54 -5.49
CA ASN A 28 24.39 20.97 -6.87
C ASN A 28 24.23 19.74 -7.78
N ASP A 29 23.21 19.72 -8.65
CA ASP A 29 22.90 18.58 -9.51
C ASP A 29 22.94 17.21 -8.79
N GLN A 30 22.29 17.15 -7.61
CA GLN A 30 22.18 15.98 -6.73
C GLN A 30 23.49 15.51 -6.08
N LYS A 31 24.60 16.24 -6.26
CA LYS A 31 25.86 16.03 -5.54
C LYS A 31 26.02 17.07 -4.44
N ILE A 32 26.66 16.67 -3.34
CA ILE A 32 26.99 17.60 -2.28
C ILE A 32 28.21 18.38 -2.73
N ASP A 33 28.05 19.68 -2.82
CA ASP A 33 29.10 20.64 -3.09
C ASP A 33 29.26 21.54 -1.86
N CYS A 34 30.37 22.29 -1.79
CA CYS A 34 30.63 23.21 -0.69
C CYS A 34 31.19 24.53 -1.17
N ILE A 35 30.85 25.60 -0.46
CA ILE A 35 31.35 26.94 -0.73
C ILE A 35 31.86 27.58 0.56
N ALA A 36 32.94 28.35 0.47
CA ALA A 36 33.47 29.14 1.56
C ALA A 36 32.70 30.46 1.70
N VAL A 37 31.98 30.63 2.79
CA VAL A 37 31.14 31.79 3.11
C VAL A 37 31.64 32.50 4.37
N ASP A 38 31.33 33.78 4.53
CA ASP A 38 31.60 34.47 5.79
C ASP A 38 30.63 34.04 6.91
N GLU A 39 30.93 34.45 8.15
CA GLU A 39 30.13 34.12 9.34
C GLU A 39 28.65 34.49 9.22
N ASN A 40 28.37 35.69 8.72
CA ASN A 40 27.02 36.24 8.62
C ASN A 40 26.22 35.52 7.52
N GLN A 41 26.88 35.21 6.41
CA GLN A 41 26.32 34.39 5.34
C GLN A 41 26.00 32.98 5.81
N TRP A 42 26.92 32.34 6.55
CA TRP A 42 26.72 30.99 7.07
C TRP A 42 25.50 30.92 7.99
N GLU A 43 25.38 31.85 8.95
CA GLU A 43 24.25 31.89 9.89
C GLU A 43 22.90 32.08 9.18
N LYS A 44 22.85 32.96 8.17
CA LYS A 44 21.63 33.18 7.37
C LYS A 44 21.23 31.96 6.56
N LEU A 45 22.19 31.28 5.94
CA LEU A 45 21.93 30.08 5.14
C LEU A 45 21.46 28.91 6.00
N VAL A 46 22.07 28.70 7.17
CA VAL A 46 21.63 27.68 8.13
C VAL A 46 20.24 27.96 8.68
N ALA A 47 19.93 29.23 8.97
CA ALA A 47 18.60 29.63 9.42
C ALA A 47 17.53 29.36 8.34
N LEU A 48 17.83 29.69 7.08
CA LEU A 48 16.93 29.46 5.95
C LEU A 48 16.73 27.97 5.66
N ASP A 49 17.81 27.16 5.71
CA ASP A 49 17.72 25.70 5.62
C ASP A 49 16.89 25.10 6.76
N THR A 50 17.04 25.64 7.97
CA THR A 50 16.27 25.19 9.14
C THR A 50 14.79 25.53 8.97
N GLU A 51 14.47 26.72 8.45
CA GLU A 51 13.10 27.12 8.14
C GLU A 51 12.50 26.27 7.02
N MET A 52 13.23 26.02 5.93
CA MET A 52 12.79 25.16 4.83
C MET A 52 12.59 23.70 5.28
N TYR A 53 13.55 23.15 6.02
CA TYR A 53 13.45 21.80 6.61
C TYR A 53 12.24 21.68 7.54
N ASN A 54 11.98 22.70 8.37
CA ASN A 54 10.81 22.74 9.24
C ASN A 54 9.50 22.93 8.46
N ASN A 55 9.50 23.69 7.37
CA ASN A 55 8.32 23.90 6.53
C ASN A 55 7.98 22.67 5.70
N GLU A 56 8.96 21.95 5.16
CA GLU A 56 8.76 20.64 4.51
C GLU A 56 8.24 19.60 5.51
N ARG A 57 8.81 19.55 6.72
CA ARG A 57 8.27 18.72 7.81
C ARG A 57 6.85 19.12 8.20
N ARG A 58 6.55 20.41 8.28
CA ARG A 58 5.19 20.92 8.56
C ARG A 58 4.23 20.50 7.46
N HIS A 59 4.61 20.61 6.19
CA HIS A 59 3.79 20.18 5.07
C HIS A 59 3.47 18.67 5.12
N ASP A 60 4.47 17.83 5.44
CA ASP A 60 4.27 16.38 5.58
C ASP A 60 3.45 16.00 6.85
N SER A 61 3.61 16.76 7.94
CA SER A 61 2.91 16.53 9.22
C SER A 61 1.51 17.17 9.32
N HIS A 62 1.12 18.04 8.37
CA HIS A 62 -0.21 18.65 8.33
C HIS A 62 -1.26 17.76 7.63
N SER A 63 -0.91 16.54 7.27
CA SER A 63 -1.91 15.54 6.91
C SER A 63 -2.83 15.26 8.10
N ALA A 64 -4.11 15.59 7.97
CA ALA A 64 -5.16 15.19 8.91
C ALA A 64 -5.59 13.73 8.72
N ASN A 65 -4.88 12.96 7.87
CA ASN A 65 -5.20 11.58 7.56
C ASN A 65 -4.23 10.65 8.28
N LEU A 66 -4.74 9.81 9.19
CA LEU A 66 -4.00 8.68 9.75
C LEU A 66 -3.40 7.75 8.66
N SER A 67 -3.91 7.84 7.42
CA SER A 67 -3.47 7.08 6.24
C SER A 67 -2.05 7.39 5.77
N ASP A 68 -1.57 8.64 5.91
CA ASP A 68 -0.26 9.04 5.35
C ASP A 68 0.89 8.58 6.27
N ASP A 69 0.64 8.47 7.58
CA ASP A 69 1.67 8.19 8.58
C ASP A 69 1.80 6.71 8.99
N ILE A 70 0.96 5.81 8.46
CA ILE A 70 1.20 4.34 8.50
C ILE A 70 2.42 3.97 7.63
N GLN A 71 2.91 4.90 6.78
CA GLN A 71 4.07 4.69 5.93
C GLN A 71 5.40 4.53 6.70
N TYR A 72 5.53 5.04 7.93
CA TYR A 72 6.85 5.28 8.54
C TYR A 72 7.28 4.41 9.74
N SER A 73 6.66 3.26 10.01
CA SER A 73 7.24 2.32 11.00
C SER A 73 7.13 0.85 10.61
N VAL A 74 8.01 0.43 9.70
CA VAL A 74 8.71 -0.86 9.82
C VAL A 74 10.18 -0.51 9.80
N ASP A 75 10.96 -1.23 10.62
CA ASP A 75 12.41 -1.26 10.61
C ASP A 75 12.98 -1.12 9.20
N ASN A 76 14.16 -0.50 9.14
CA ASN A 76 15.01 -0.23 7.97
C ASN A 76 15.34 -1.44 7.06
N ASN A 77 14.70 -2.60 7.24
CA ASN A 77 14.89 -3.82 6.46
C ASN A 77 13.81 -4.05 5.38
N VAL A 78 12.83 -3.16 5.25
CA VAL A 78 11.98 -3.07 4.04
C VAL A 78 12.13 -1.68 3.41
N GLU A 79 13.34 -1.13 3.45
CA GLU A 79 13.77 -0.10 2.51
C GLU A 79 14.19 -0.78 1.20
N ILE A 80 13.22 -1.16 0.38
CA ILE A 80 13.49 -1.20 -1.06
C ILE A 80 13.11 0.17 -1.58
N ILE A 81 14.09 0.83 -2.21
CA ILE A 81 14.09 2.18 -2.75
C ILE A 81 14.60 3.24 -1.75
N GLU A 82 15.91 3.26 -1.50
CA GLU A 82 16.63 4.53 -1.36
C GLU A 82 18.15 4.37 -1.59
N LYS A 83 18.52 4.26 -2.88
CA LYS A 83 19.77 4.68 -3.56
C LYS A 83 20.04 3.71 -4.71
N GLN A 84 20.02 4.20 -5.95
CA GLN A 84 20.94 3.83 -7.05
C GLN A 84 20.36 4.19 -8.43
N ASP A 85 21.27 4.13 -9.41
CA ASP A 85 21.35 4.87 -10.67
C ASP A 85 20.06 4.94 -11.51
N LEU A 86 19.54 6.16 -11.72
CA LEU A 86 18.46 6.44 -12.68
C LEU A 86 18.82 5.99 -14.10
N THR A 87 20.10 5.92 -14.44
CA THR A 87 20.62 5.53 -15.75
C THR A 87 20.29 4.08 -16.12
N THR A 88 20.38 3.13 -15.18
CA THR A 88 20.07 1.71 -15.43
C THR A 88 18.56 1.49 -15.58
N SER A 89 17.75 2.10 -14.71
CA SER A 89 16.28 2.00 -14.75
C SER A 89 15.65 2.67 -15.98
N LEU A 90 16.32 3.65 -16.59
CA LEU A 90 15.88 4.28 -17.84
C LEU A 90 16.23 3.46 -19.08
N SER A 91 17.17 2.51 -18.97
CA SER A 91 17.62 1.69 -20.12
C SER A 91 16.50 0.80 -20.68
N SER A 92 15.53 0.39 -19.84
CA SER A 92 14.37 -0.43 -20.20
C SER A 92 13.23 0.36 -20.87
N LEU A 93 13.31 1.68 -20.90
CA LEU A 93 12.31 2.56 -21.54
C LEU A 93 12.67 2.88 -22.99
N SER A 94 11.64 3.06 -23.82
CA SER A 94 11.80 3.61 -25.17
C SER A 94 12.29 5.06 -25.13
N ASP A 95 12.87 5.55 -26.22
CA ASP A 95 13.36 6.93 -26.30
C ASP A 95 12.25 7.96 -26.00
N LEU A 96 11.06 7.72 -26.54
CA LEU A 96 9.88 8.56 -26.28
C LEU A 96 9.51 8.59 -24.79
N ASP A 97 9.59 7.44 -24.12
CA ASP A 97 9.29 7.32 -22.69
C ASP A 97 10.33 8.00 -21.81
N ARG A 98 11.61 7.90 -22.20
CA ARG A 98 12.69 8.64 -21.54
C ARG A 98 12.49 10.14 -21.68
N PHE A 99 12.09 10.62 -22.86
CA PHE A 99 11.76 12.04 -23.06
C PHE A 99 10.57 12.50 -22.23
N ILE A 100 9.47 11.74 -22.23
CA ILE A 100 8.28 12.03 -21.40
C ILE A 100 8.66 12.12 -19.93
N TYR A 101 9.42 11.14 -19.43
CA TYR A 101 9.80 11.06 -18.03
C TYR A 101 10.80 12.13 -17.63
N LYS A 102 11.75 12.47 -18.51
CA LYS A 102 12.70 13.56 -18.28
C LYS A 102 11.97 14.90 -18.11
N TYR A 103 11.05 15.25 -19.01
CA TYR A 103 10.28 16.48 -18.86
C TYR A 103 9.41 16.46 -17.59
N PHE A 104 8.87 15.30 -17.21
CA PHE A 104 8.16 15.17 -15.94
C PHE A 104 9.06 15.43 -14.73
N LEU A 105 10.30 14.91 -14.72
CA LEU A 105 11.28 15.18 -13.67
C LEU A 105 11.75 16.64 -13.66
N ASP A 106 11.83 17.27 -14.83
CA ASP A 106 12.17 18.70 -14.99
C ASP A 106 11.00 19.62 -14.55
N GLY A 107 9.93 19.07 -13.96
CA GLY A 107 8.82 19.83 -13.36
C GLY A 107 7.72 20.25 -14.35
N TYR A 108 7.76 19.78 -15.60
CA TYR A 108 6.73 20.13 -16.58
C TYR A 108 5.41 19.44 -16.25
N THR A 109 4.31 20.19 -16.41
CA THR A 109 2.96 19.64 -16.32
C THR A 109 2.67 18.70 -17.48
N GLN A 110 1.72 17.77 -17.30
CA GLN A 110 1.32 16.83 -18.36
C GLN A 110 0.87 17.56 -19.64
N PHE A 111 0.28 18.74 -19.50
CA PHE A 111 -0.14 19.59 -20.61
C PHE A 111 1.04 20.20 -21.38
N GLU A 112 2.09 20.64 -20.68
CA GLU A 112 3.29 21.18 -21.33
C GLU A 112 4.08 20.07 -22.03
N ILE A 113 4.18 18.89 -21.40
CA ILE A 113 4.77 17.70 -22.01
C ILE A 113 3.98 17.32 -23.27
N SER A 114 2.65 17.36 -23.22
CA SER A 114 1.80 17.01 -24.37
C SER A 114 2.03 17.96 -25.55
N LYS A 115 2.19 19.26 -25.29
CA LYS A 115 2.54 20.27 -26.31
C LYS A 115 3.91 20.02 -26.92
N LYS A 116 4.93 19.70 -26.12
CA LYS A 116 6.30 19.46 -26.61
C LYS A 116 6.40 18.19 -27.46
N ILE A 117 5.61 17.17 -27.15
CA ILE A 117 5.71 15.84 -27.78
C ILE A 117 4.67 15.67 -28.91
N GLY A 118 3.73 16.61 -29.06
CA GLY A 118 2.69 16.55 -30.10
C GLY A 118 1.68 15.42 -29.85
N LYS A 119 1.38 15.12 -28.58
CA LYS A 119 0.41 14.10 -28.16
C LYS A 119 -0.66 14.72 -27.26
N SER A 120 -1.74 13.98 -26.99
CA SER A 120 -2.77 14.46 -26.07
C SER A 120 -2.31 14.36 -24.61
N GLN A 121 -2.84 15.23 -23.74
CA GLN A 121 -2.58 15.18 -22.30
C GLN A 121 -2.96 13.81 -21.71
N SER A 122 -4.09 13.23 -22.14
CA SER A 122 -4.52 11.88 -21.73
C SER A 122 -3.54 10.79 -22.15
N TYR A 123 -2.89 10.92 -23.31
CA TYR A 123 -1.82 10.01 -23.73
C TYR A 123 -0.62 10.12 -22.80
N ILE A 124 -0.19 11.34 -22.46
CA ILE A 124 0.92 11.57 -21.52
C ILE A 124 0.62 10.99 -20.14
N ALA A 125 -0.58 11.21 -19.60
CA ALA A 125 -1.01 10.66 -18.32
C ALA A 125 -0.94 9.12 -18.29
N LYS A 126 -1.53 8.46 -19.31
CA LYS A 126 -1.47 7.00 -19.44
C LYS A 126 -0.04 6.49 -19.59
N ARG A 127 0.78 7.21 -20.37
CA ARG A 127 2.16 6.80 -20.61
C ARG A 127 3.04 6.97 -19.38
N LEU A 128 2.88 8.06 -18.61
CA LEU A 128 3.57 8.25 -17.33
C LEU A 128 3.25 7.13 -16.32
N LEU A 129 1.99 6.66 -16.28
CA LEU A 129 1.64 5.49 -15.47
C LEU A 129 2.41 4.24 -15.91
N THR A 130 2.47 3.98 -17.23
CA THR A 130 3.25 2.86 -17.78
C THR A 130 4.74 3.00 -17.46
N ILE A 131 5.31 4.20 -17.64
CA ILE A 131 6.72 4.48 -17.40
C ILE A 131 7.08 4.26 -15.93
N ASN A 132 6.30 4.82 -15.02
CA ASN A 132 6.49 4.63 -13.58
C ASN A 132 6.42 3.15 -13.19
N LYS A 133 5.47 2.40 -13.75
CA LYS A 133 5.36 0.95 -13.55
C LYS A 133 6.60 0.21 -14.06
N THR A 134 7.12 0.58 -15.22
CA THR A 134 8.33 -0.03 -15.80
C THR A 134 9.57 0.28 -14.96
N ILE A 135 9.79 1.53 -14.58
CA ILE A 135 10.91 1.96 -13.73
C ILE A 135 10.86 1.24 -12.38
N GLU A 136 9.69 1.19 -11.75
CA GLU A 136 9.49 0.46 -10.50
C GLU A 136 9.81 -1.03 -10.64
N THR A 137 9.39 -1.66 -11.75
CA THR A 137 9.71 -3.06 -12.04
C THR A 137 11.21 -3.27 -12.21
N SER A 138 11.88 -2.42 -13.00
CA SER A 138 13.33 -2.50 -13.21
C SER A 138 14.10 -2.35 -11.92
N LYS A 139 13.72 -1.40 -11.06
CA LYS A 139 14.31 -1.21 -9.72
C LYS A 139 14.15 -2.43 -8.81
N LEU A 140 13.00 -3.10 -8.87
CA LEU A 140 12.77 -4.30 -8.08
C LEU A 140 13.60 -5.49 -8.61
N LYS A 141 13.79 -5.60 -9.93
CA LYS A 141 14.66 -6.62 -10.56
C LYS A 141 16.14 -6.42 -10.26
N GLU A 142 16.60 -5.18 -10.12
CA GLU A 142 17.98 -4.87 -9.71
C GLU A 142 18.30 -5.32 -8.28
N ASN A 143 17.30 -5.65 -7.46
CA ASN A 143 17.47 -6.16 -6.10
C ASN A 143 17.41 -7.71 -6.01
N ASP A 144 17.63 -8.42 -7.13
CA ASP A 144 17.56 -9.89 -7.22
C ASP A 144 16.24 -10.52 -6.73
N LEU A 145 15.15 -9.74 -6.71
CA LEU A 145 13.83 -10.23 -6.36
C LEU A 145 13.27 -11.14 -7.45
N SER A 146 12.63 -12.24 -7.04
CA SER A 146 11.83 -13.08 -7.91
C SER A 146 10.63 -12.30 -8.47
N ASP A 147 10.07 -12.76 -9.61
CA ASP A 147 8.90 -12.11 -10.20
C ASP A 147 7.70 -12.06 -9.23
N ASP A 148 7.53 -13.08 -8.38
CA ASP A 148 6.52 -13.15 -7.32
C ASP A 148 6.72 -12.06 -6.26
N GLU A 149 7.95 -11.84 -5.80
CA GLU A 149 8.28 -10.79 -4.83
C GLU A 149 8.06 -9.39 -5.42
N ILE A 150 8.31 -9.21 -6.72
CA ILE A 150 8.04 -7.96 -7.42
C ILE A 150 6.54 -7.67 -7.46
N ILE A 151 5.70 -8.67 -7.74
CA ILE A 151 4.25 -8.50 -7.77
C ILE A 151 3.74 -8.14 -6.37
N VAL A 152 4.17 -8.88 -5.35
CA VAL A 152 3.81 -8.60 -3.94
C VAL A 152 4.23 -7.19 -3.53
N ALA A 153 5.46 -6.77 -3.82
CA ALA A 153 5.95 -5.44 -3.47
C ALA A 153 5.10 -4.32 -4.11
N LYS A 154 4.70 -4.49 -5.37
CA LYS A 154 3.83 -3.53 -6.08
C LYS A 154 2.45 -3.45 -5.46
N GLN A 155 1.81 -4.60 -5.19
CA GLN A 155 0.47 -4.62 -4.59
C GLN A 155 0.50 -4.07 -3.18
N TRP A 156 1.51 -4.42 -2.39
CA TRP A 156 1.69 -3.88 -1.05
C TRP A 156 1.85 -2.35 -1.04
N LYS A 157 2.66 -1.80 -1.95
CA LYS A 157 2.84 -0.35 -2.04
C LYS A 157 1.53 0.37 -2.41
N LYS A 158 0.73 -0.22 -3.30
CA LYS A 158 -0.61 0.31 -3.64
C LYS A 158 -1.55 0.24 -2.44
N TYR A 159 -1.56 -0.89 -1.74
CA TYR A 159 -2.38 -1.07 -0.55
C TYR A 159 -2.00 -0.08 0.55
N VAL A 160 -0.71 0.13 0.84
CA VAL A 160 -0.27 1.11 1.84
C VAL A 160 -0.65 2.54 1.44
N LYS A 161 -0.55 2.89 0.15
CA LYS A 161 -0.81 4.26 -0.31
C LYS A 161 -2.29 4.58 -0.42
N ASN A 162 -3.06 3.64 -0.98
CA ASN A 162 -4.43 3.89 -1.43
C ASN A 162 -5.47 2.99 -0.73
N GLN A 163 -5.04 2.01 0.06
CA GLN A 163 -5.88 0.92 0.59
C GLN A 163 -6.57 0.10 -0.51
N THR A 164 -5.94 -0.03 -1.68
CA THR A 164 -6.47 -0.78 -2.82
C THR A 164 -5.38 -1.63 -3.47
N THR A 165 -5.72 -2.79 -4.01
CA THR A 165 -4.85 -3.58 -4.90
C THR A 165 -5.46 -3.70 -6.30
N ASP A 166 -4.69 -4.21 -7.27
CA ASP A 166 -5.18 -4.32 -8.65
C ASP A 166 -6.22 -5.44 -8.84
N ASP A 167 -6.05 -6.56 -8.14
CA ASP A 167 -6.86 -7.77 -8.36
C ASP A 167 -7.78 -8.07 -7.17
N ASN A 168 -8.16 -7.03 -6.42
CA ASN A 168 -9.12 -7.05 -5.31
C ASN A 168 -8.68 -7.87 -4.07
N GLU A 169 -7.39 -8.14 -3.90
CA GLU A 169 -6.85 -8.71 -2.66
C GLU A 169 -7.15 -7.84 -1.43
N ASP A 170 -7.28 -6.52 -1.61
CA ASP A 170 -7.75 -5.61 -0.56
C ASP A 170 -9.18 -5.93 -0.09
N ILE A 171 -10.08 -6.25 -1.04
CA ILE A 171 -11.46 -6.66 -0.73
C ILE A 171 -11.48 -8.02 -0.04
N LEU A 172 -10.71 -8.99 -0.54
CA LEU A 172 -10.62 -10.32 0.08
C LEU A 172 -10.07 -10.22 1.51
N TRP A 173 -9.08 -9.35 1.72
CA TRP A 173 -8.56 -9.09 3.05
C TRP A 173 -9.60 -8.46 3.99
N ASP A 174 -10.39 -7.51 3.49
CA ASP A 174 -11.47 -6.91 4.26
C ASP A 174 -12.56 -7.93 4.61
N MET A 175 -12.98 -8.76 3.64
CA MET A 175 -13.97 -9.82 3.87
C MET A 175 -13.48 -10.84 4.90
N PHE A 176 -12.21 -11.26 4.81
CA PHE A 176 -11.60 -12.14 5.81
C PHE A 176 -11.76 -11.55 7.21
N ARG A 177 -11.42 -10.27 7.41
CA ARG A 177 -11.58 -9.59 8.71
C ARG A 177 -13.03 -9.41 9.17
N VAL A 178 -14.00 -9.43 8.26
CA VAL A 178 -15.42 -9.40 8.64
C VAL A 178 -15.89 -10.77 9.11
N ILE A 179 -15.41 -11.84 8.47
CA ILE A 179 -15.74 -13.22 8.82
C ILE A 179 -15.04 -13.64 10.14
N THR A 180 -13.79 -13.23 10.35
CA THR A 180 -13.06 -13.59 11.58
C THR A 180 -13.57 -12.79 12.79
N PRO A 181 -13.92 -13.44 13.92
CA PRO A 181 -14.14 -12.75 15.18
C PRO A 181 -12.96 -11.85 15.60
N ILE A 182 -13.26 -10.70 16.22
CA ILE A 182 -12.24 -9.71 16.56
C ILE A 182 -11.21 -10.26 17.56
N GLU A 183 -11.63 -11.12 18.49
CA GLU A 183 -10.77 -11.75 19.48
C GLU A 183 -9.73 -12.66 18.81
N ILE A 184 -10.15 -13.41 17.79
CA ILE A 184 -9.27 -14.28 17.00
C ILE A 184 -8.31 -13.42 16.17
N GLN A 185 -8.80 -12.34 15.55
CA GLN A 185 -7.92 -11.40 14.83
C GLN A 185 -6.84 -10.82 15.75
N CYS A 186 -7.22 -10.39 16.96
CA CYS A 186 -6.30 -9.87 17.96
C CYS A 186 -5.28 -10.93 18.39
N GLU A 187 -5.70 -12.17 18.65
CA GLU A 187 -4.79 -13.25 19.01
C GLU A 187 -3.78 -13.52 17.89
N ILE A 188 -4.22 -13.66 16.64
CA ILE A 188 -3.34 -13.86 15.49
C ILE A 188 -2.37 -12.68 15.36
N ALA A 189 -2.88 -11.44 15.33
CA ALA A 189 -2.09 -10.23 15.15
C ALA A 189 -1.05 -10.04 16.26
N SER A 190 -1.33 -10.50 17.48
CA SER A 190 -0.40 -10.42 18.63
C SER A 190 0.86 -11.28 18.47
N TRP A 191 0.89 -12.21 17.51
CA TRP A 191 2.09 -12.97 17.15
C TRP A 191 2.95 -12.28 16.08
N PHE A 192 2.48 -11.18 15.50
CA PHE A 192 3.22 -10.35 14.55
C PHE A 192 3.90 -9.16 15.25
N TYR A 193 5.02 -8.69 14.71
CA TYR A 193 5.77 -7.57 15.29
C TYR A 193 5.04 -6.23 15.15
N SER A 194 4.11 -6.13 14.21
CA SER A 194 3.28 -4.94 14.01
C SER A 194 2.01 -5.29 13.24
N TYR A 195 1.00 -4.43 13.34
CA TYR A 195 -0.19 -4.50 12.49
C TYR A 195 0.16 -4.46 11.00
N LYS A 196 1.23 -3.74 10.63
CA LYS A 196 1.71 -3.66 9.25
C LYS A 196 2.25 -4.99 8.75
N GLU A 197 3.00 -5.73 9.57
CA GLU A 197 3.47 -7.08 9.21
C GLU A 197 2.29 -8.05 9.05
N TYR A 198 1.31 -7.97 9.95
CA TYR A 198 0.07 -8.74 9.89
C TYR A 198 -0.70 -8.51 8.57
N CYS A 199 -0.94 -7.25 8.19
CA CYS A 199 -1.57 -6.92 6.91
C CYS A 199 -0.71 -7.33 5.70
N TYR A 200 0.61 -7.14 5.77
CA TYR A 200 1.52 -7.53 4.69
C TYR A 200 1.46 -9.04 4.43
N PHE A 201 1.40 -9.84 5.49
CA PHE A 201 1.26 -11.30 5.36
C PHE A 201 0.00 -11.68 4.59
N ALA A 202 -1.16 -11.10 4.95
CA ALA A 202 -2.42 -11.36 4.25
C ALA A 202 -2.36 -10.94 2.78
N ILE A 203 -1.95 -9.71 2.51
CA ILE A 203 -1.88 -9.20 1.12
C ILE A 203 -0.90 -10.04 0.30
N LYS A 204 0.28 -10.37 0.84
CA LYS A 204 1.24 -11.26 0.17
C LYS A 204 0.60 -12.61 -0.17
N TYR A 205 -0.07 -13.22 0.80
CA TYR A 205 -0.70 -14.53 0.60
C TYR A 205 -1.78 -14.48 -0.49
N LEU A 206 -2.66 -13.48 -0.45
CA LEU A 206 -3.73 -13.29 -1.42
C LEU A 206 -3.22 -12.95 -2.82
N VAL A 207 -2.10 -12.24 -2.94
CA VAL A 207 -1.48 -11.90 -4.23
C VAL A 207 -0.83 -13.13 -4.86
N LEU A 208 -0.15 -13.96 -4.06
CA LEU A 208 0.55 -15.16 -4.55
C LEU A 208 -0.40 -16.33 -4.85
N LYS A 209 -1.62 -16.27 -4.33
CA LYS A 209 -2.69 -17.26 -4.57
C LYS A 209 -2.25 -18.71 -4.42
N PRO A 210 -1.47 -19.09 -3.37
CA PRO A 210 -1.01 -20.47 -3.22
C PRO A 210 -2.18 -21.44 -3.05
N TYR A 211 -3.32 -20.95 -2.55
CA TYR A 211 -4.56 -21.69 -2.36
C TYR A 211 -5.23 -22.16 -3.65
N GLU A 212 -4.92 -21.58 -4.82
CA GLU A 212 -5.46 -22.08 -6.11
C GLU A 212 -4.97 -23.50 -6.44
N LYS A 213 -3.94 -23.98 -5.74
CA LYS A 213 -3.38 -25.32 -5.90
C LYS A 213 -3.92 -26.32 -4.88
N PHE A 214 -4.71 -25.88 -3.90
CA PHE A 214 -5.20 -26.77 -2.85
C PHE A 214 -6.42 -27.54 -3.35
N ASP A 215 -6.50 -28.80 -2.96
CA ASP A 215 -7.72 -29.58 -2.98
C ASP A 215 -8.23 -29.79 -1.55
N GLU A 216 -9.42 -30.38 -1.41
CA GLU A 216 -10.05 -30.65 -0.11
C GLU A 216 -9.15 -31.50 0.81
N LEU A 217 -8.36 -32.41 0.24
CA LEU A 217 -7.44 -33.27 0.98
C LEU A 217 -6.28 -32.46 1.56
N GLU A 218 -5.67 -31.58 0.77
CA GLU A 218 -4.60 -30.68 1.20
C GLU A 218 -5.08 -29.75 2.32
N VAL A 219 -6.27 -29.16 2.17
CA VAL A 219 -6.89 -28.33 3.21
C VAL A 219 -7.06 -29.14 4.50
N GLY A 220 -7.69 -30.33 4.41
CA GLY A 220 -7.92 -31.19 5.55
C GLY A 220 -6.63 -31.62 6.26
N ASN A 221 -5.58 -31.97 5.50
CA ASN A 221 -4.27 -32.32 6.06
C ASN A 221 -3.66 -31.17 6.85
N ARG A 222 -3.65 -29.96 6.26
CA ARG A 222 -3.06 -28.79 6.92
C ARG A 222 -3.85 -28.35 8.15
N VAL A 223 -5.18 -28.41 8.11
CA VAL A 223 -6.03 -28.17 9.28
C VAL A 223 -5.70 -29.16 10.39
N ASN A 224 -5.51 -30.45 10.07
CA ASN A 224 -5.17 -31.48 11.05
C ASN A 224 -3.82 -31.27 11.75
N GLU A 225 -2.88 -30.55 11.13
CA GLU A 225 -1.60 -30.18 11.75
C GLU A 225 -1.70 -28.99 12.71
N LEU A 226 -2.81 -28.25 12.69
CA LEU A 226 -3.02 -27.10 13.57
C LEU A 226 -3.33 -27.53 15.01
N PRO A 227 -3.03 -26.66 16.00
CA PRO A 227 -3.49 -26.85 17.38
C PRO A 227 -5.00 -27.04 17.48
N TYR A 228 -5.46 -27.74 18.51
CA TYR A 228 -6.88 -28.04 18.72
C TYR A 228 -7.79 -26.81 18.61
N GLU A 229 -7.48 -25.74 19.33
CA GLU A 229 -8.25 -24.48 19.31
C GLU A 229 -8.32 -23.85 17.91
N ALA A 230 -7.22 -23.88 17.15
CA ALA A 230 -7.18 -23.38 15.79
C ALA A 230 -8.06 -24.21 14.83
N ARG A 231 -8.19 -25.52 15.08
CA ARG A 231 -9.07 -26.40 14.32
C ARG A 231 -10.54 -26.11 14.61
N GLU A 232 -10.89 -25.89 15.88
CA GLU A 232 -12.25 -25.48 16.25
C GLU A 232 -12.64 -24.19 15.54
N TRP A 233 -11.78 -23.16 15.59
CA TRP A 233 -12.03 -21.91 14.86
C TRP A 233 -12.15 -22.09 13.34
N PHE A 234 -11.40 -23.02 12.75
CA PHE A 234 -11.54 -23.32 11.33
C PHE A 234 -12.94 -23.86 11.02
N TYR A 235 -13.41 -24.84 11.79
CA TYR A 235 -14.73 -25.43 11.57
C TYR A 235 -15.87 -24.45 11.86
N ASP A 236 -15.71 -23.60 12.87
CA ASP A 236 -16.73 -22.61 13.24
C ASP A 236 -16.90 -21.49 12.19
N PHE A 237 -15.82 -21.09 11.50
CA PHE A 237 -15.83 -19.87 10.67
C PHE A 237 -15.39 -20.06 9.21
N TYR A 238 -14.78 -21.19 8.84
CA TYR A 238 -14.12 -21.34 7.53
C TYR A 238 -14.42 -22.65 6.79
N GLU A 239 -15.04 -23.66 7.41
CA GLU A 239 -15.33 -24.94 6.75
C GLU A 239 -16.10 -24.77 5.42
N ASP A 240 -17.09 -23.88 5.41
CA ASP A 240 -17.92 -23.61 4.23
C ASP A 240 -17.47 -22.37 3.42
N GLU A 241 -16.36 -21.75 3.80
CA GLU A 241 -15.84 -20.56 3.14
C GLU A 241 -15.01 -20.88 1.89
N LEU A 242 -14.79 -19.87 1.05
CA LEU A 242 -13.96 -20.01 -0.15
C LEU A 242 -12.52 -20.47 0.18
N LEU A 243 -11.90 -21.23 -0.72
CA LEU A 243 -10.51 -21.72 -0.58
C LEU A 243 -9.50 -20.61 -0.26
N CYS A 244 -9.71 -19.39 -0.76
CA CYS A 244 -8.86 -18.26 -0.44
C CYS A 244 -8.91 -17.87 1.05
N PHE A 245 -10.08 -17.96 1.68
CA PHE A 245 -10.29 -17.66 3.10
C PHE A 245 -9.83 -18.82 3.98
N GLN A 246 -10.19 -20.06 3.62
CA GLN A 246 -9.67 -21.27 4.27
C GLN A 246 -8.15 -21.29 4.29
N GLY A 247 -7.53 -21.12 3.12
CA GLY A 247 -6.09 -21.12 2.97
C GLY A 247 -5.42 -19.98 3.75
N LEU A 248 -6.00 -18.78 3.73
CA LEU A 248 -5.46 -17.62 4.46
C LEU A 248 -5.52 -17.83 5.97
N PHE A 249 -6.62 -18.37 6.50
CA PHE A 249 -6.74 -18.72 7.92
C PHE A 249 -5.67 -19.73 8.32
N ILE A 250 -5.56 -20.83 7.59
CA ILE A 250 -4.55 -21.88 7.84
C ILE A 250 -3.14 -21.28 7.82
N ALA A 251 -2.83 -20.44 6.83
CA ALA A 251 -1.52 -19.82 6.71
C ALA A 251 -1.22 -18.87 7.89
N PHE A 252 -2.20 -18.12 8.38
CA PHE A 252 -2.04 -17.30 9.58
C PHE A 252 -1.74 -18.15 10.81
N MET A 253 -2.47 -19.24 11.01
CA MET A 253 -2.27 -20.13 12.16
C MET A 253 -0.91 -20.82 12.10
N GLU A 254 -0.49 -21.31 10.93
CA GLU A 254 0.85 -21.88 10.74
C GLU A 254 1.96 -20.86 11.02
N GLU A 255 1.81 -19.62 10.56
CA GLU A 255 2.81 -18.57 10.79
C GLU A 255 2.86 -18.18 12.28
N ALA A 256 1.70 -18.06 12.92
CA ALA A 256 1.61 -17.85 14.36
C ALA A 256 2.31 -18.98 15.14
N GLU A 257 2.08 -20.24 14.78
CA GLU A 257 2.74 -21.40 15.41
C GLU A 257 4.26 -21.43 15.16
N LYS A 258 4.71 -21.09 13.94
CA LYS A 258 6.14 -20.93 13.64
C LYS A 258 6.76 -19.85 14.54
N LYS A 259 6.09 -18.71 14.70
CA LYS A 259 6.54 -17.61 15.54
C LYS A 259 6.50 -17.95 17.03
N LYS A 260 5.48 -18.66 17.52
CA LYS A 260 5.41 -19.20 18.89
C LYS A 260 6.63 -20.04 19.22
N LYS A 261 6.96 -21.00 18.34
CA LYS A 261 8.14 -21.89 18.48
C LYS A 261 9.45 -21.10 18.49
N ARG A 262 9.58 -20.08 17.63
CA ARG A 262 10.80 -19.27 17.49
C ARG A 262 11.00 -18.26 18.62
N LEU A 263 9.96 -17.50 18.97
CA LEU A 263 10.04 -16.34 19.87
C LEU A 263 9.83 -16.70 21.33
N LYS A 264 9.14 -17.81 21.62
CA LYS A 264 8.74 -18.28 22.97
C LYS A 264 7.83 -17.34 23.76
N LYS A 265 7.74 -16.06 23.39
CA LYS A 265 6.85 -15.03 23.91
C LYS A 265 6.35 -14.17 22.76
N LYS A 266 5.20 -13.51 22.97
CA LYS A 266 4.66 -12.54 22.01
C LYS A 266 5.62 -11.36 21.82
N PRO A 267 5.73 -10.79 20.60
CA PRO A 267 6.37 -9.51 20.37
C PRO A 267 5.85 -8.40 21.29
N SER A 268 6.64 -7.34 21.45
CA SER A 268 6.24 -6.17 22.23
C SER A 268 5.13 -5.38 21.53
N ASP A 269 4.18 -4.87 22.31
CA ASP A 269 3.05 -4.07 21.80
C ASP A 269 3.43 -2.63 21.38
N VAL A 270 4.70 -2.24 21.48
CA VAL A 270 5.19 -0.87 21.20
C VAL A 270 4.75 -0.36 19.82
N ASN A 271 4.68 -1.23 18.81
CA ASN A 271 4.25 -0.82 17.48
C ASN A 271 2.73 -0.60 17.38
N PHE A 272 1.93 -1.30 18.18
CA PHE A 272 0.49 -1.05 18.32
C PHE A 272 0.23 0.21 19.16
N GLU A 273 0.99 0.41 20.23
CA GLU A 273 0.94 1.63 21.06
C GLU A 273 1.27 2.89 20.24
N ARG A 274 2.26 2.82 19.34
CA ARG A 274 2.60 3.93 18.43
C ARG A 274 1.44 4.32 17.51
N LEU A 275 0.60 3.38 17.10
CA LEU A 275 -0.57 3.68 16.28
C LEU A 275 -1.63 4.44 17.08
N ILE A 276 -1.84 4.05 18.34
CA ILE A 276 -2.74 4.76 19.27
C ILE A 276 -2.21 6.16 19.57
N GLN A 277 -0.91 6.30 19.88
CA GLN A 277 -0.27 7.60 20.13
C GLN A 277 -0.44 8.56 18.95
N LYS A 278 -0.33 8.08 17.71
CA LYS A 278 -0.59 8.92 16.52
C LYS A 278 -2.04 9.35 16.42
N ALA A 279 -2.99 8.45 16.69
CA ALA A 279 -4.39 8.81 16.72
C ALA A 279 -4.68 9.87 17.81
N GLU A 280 -4.03 9.76 18.98
CA GLU A 280 -4.10 10.77 20.03
C GLU A 280 -3.54 12.12 19.59
N GLU A 281 -2.37 12.14 18.93
CA GLU A 281 -1.78 13.37 18.39
C GLU A 281 -2.70 14.06 17.38
N ILE A 282 -3.33 13.29 16.49
CA ILE A 282 -4.28 13.84 15.50
C ILE A 282 -5.54 14.36 16.21
N SER A 283 -6.09 13.60 17.16
CA SER A 283 -7.28 14.00 17.92
C SER A 283 -7.08 15.35 18.62
N LYS A 284 -5.91 15.55 19.25
CA LYS A 284 -5.53 16.82 19.88
C LYS A 284 -5.44 17.98 18.88
N ARG A 285 -4.95 17.74 17.66
CA ARG A 285 -4.86 18.77 16.61
C ARG A 285 -6.24 19.22 16.09
N VAL A 286 -7.24 18.36 16.19
CA VAL A 286 -8.61 18.66 15.74
C VAL A 286 -9.55 19.02 16.90
N ASP A 287 -9.00 19.23 18.10
CA ASP A 287 -9.73 19.58 19.33
C ASP A 287 -10.86 18.58 19.66
N MET A 288 -10.54 17.29 19.53
CA MET A 288 -11.43 16.18 19.87
C MET A 288 -10.72 15.24 20.86
N SER A 289 -11.49 14.52 21.68
CA SER A 289 -10.96 13.35 22.37
C SER A 289 -10.59 12.24 21.36
N LEU A 290 -9.76 11.29 21.77
CA LEU A 290 -9.40 10.14 20.93
C LEU A 290 -10.66 9.38 20.47
N ASP A 291 -11.59 9.15 21.38
CA ASP A 291 -12.83 8.40 21.10
C ASP A 291 -13.74 9.17 20.13
N GLU A 292 -13.92 10.47 20.31
CA GLU A 292 -14.71 11.29 19.37
C GLU A 292 -14.03 11.32 17.99
N TYR A 293 -12.71 11.49 17.93
CA TYR A 293 -11.97 11.44 16.68
C TYR A 293 -12.14 10.09 15.96
N ILE A 294 -12.04 8.98 16.69
CA ILE A 294 -12.20 7.63 16.13
C ILE A 294 -13.61 7.44 15.59
N ASN A 295 -14.64 7.73 16.39
CA ASN A 295 -16.02 7.41 16.07
C ASN A 295 -16.67 8.40 15.10
N GLU A 296 -16.35 9.68 15.18
CA GLU A 296 -17.01 10.72 14.38
C GLU A 296 -16.24 11.08 13.11
N ARG A 297 -14.92 10.84 13.06
CA ARG A 297 -14.10 11.14 11.87
C ARG A 297 -13.47 9.91 11.24
N PHE A 298 -12.69 9.16 11.99
CA PHE A 298 -11.87 8.10 11.40
C PHE A 298 -12.73 6.96 10.85
N ILE A 299 -13.61 6.37 11.66
CA ILE A 299 -14.49 5.27 11.25
C ILE A 299 -15.38 5.69 10.07
N PRO A 300 -16.12 6.82 10.11
CA PRO A 300 -16.94 7.25 8.98
C PRO A 300 -16.14 7.49 7.70
N MET A 301 -14.96 8.10 7.79
CA MET A 301 -14.09 8.32 6.63
C MET A 301 -13.63 6.98 6.02
N GLN A 302 -13.21 6.01 6.84
CA GLN A 302 -12.81 4.69 6.34
C GLN A 302 -14.00 3.92 5.78
N ALA A 303 -15.16 4.00 6.42
CA ALA A 303 -16.39 3.39 5.93
C ALA A 303 -16.76 3.93 4.54
N GLU A 304 -16.75 5.26 4.35
CA GLU A 304 -17.05 5.86 3.03
C GLU A 304 -16.06 5.39 1.95
N LYS A 305 -14.76 5.37 2.26
CA LYS A 305 -13.72 4.87 1.34
C LYS A 305 -13.95 3.42 0.96
N ARG A 306 -14.24 2.57 1.95
CA ARG A 306 -14.53 1.15 1.71
C ARG A 306 -15.82 0.96 0.94
N SER A 307 -16.90 1.67 1.26
CA SER A 307 -18.16 1.58 0.52
C SER A 307 -17.98 1.91 -0.95
N LYS A 308 -17.19 2.94 -1.29
CA LYS A 308 -16.84 3.25 -2.68
C LYS A 308 -16.07 2.09 -3.33
N ARG A 309 -15.09 1.53 -2.63
CA ARG A 309 -14.27 0.43 -3.13
C ARG A 309 -15.07 -0.88 -3.34
N TYR A 310 -16.01 -1.18 -2.44
CA TYR A 310 -16.94 -2.30 -2.58
C TYR A 310 -17.92 -2.08 -3.74
N ALA A 311 -18.46 -0.88 -3.89
CA ALA A 311 -19.32 -0.55 -5.04
C ALA A 311 -18.55 -0.74 -6.36
N GLU A 312 -17.31 -0.25 -6.44
CA GLU A 312 -16.44 -0.48 -7.60
C GLU A 312 -16.16 -1.97 -7.84
N TYR A 313 -15.96 -2.76 -6.78
CA TYR A 313 -15.79 -4.21 -6.91
C TYR A 313 -17.03 -4.88 -7.50
N VAL A 314 -18.20 -4.62 -6.90
CA VAL A 314 -19.50 -5.12 -7.35
C VAL A 314 -19.75 -4.75 -8.81
N ASP A 315 -19.59 -3.47 -9.16
CA ASP A 315 -19.81 -2.93 -10.50
C ASP A 315 -18.89 -3.53 -11.58
N ASN A 316 -17.80 -4.19 -11.18
CA ASN A 316 -16.83 -4.81 -12.08
C ASN A 316 -16.78 -6.34 -11.93
N SER A 317 -17.67 -6.93 -11.16
CA SER A 317 -17.67 -8.36 -10.85
C SER A 317 -18.95 -9.04 -11.34
N TYR A 318 -18.86 -10.35 -11.59
CA TYR A 318 -20.01 -11.18 -11.90
C TYR A 318 -20.62 -11.77 -10.62
N VAL A 319 -20.67 -10.97 -9.54
CA VAL A 319 -21.22 -11.38 -8.24
C VAL A 319 -22.63 -10.83 -8.12
N TYR A 320 -23.58 -11.72 -7.87
CA TYR A 320 -24.96 -11.37 -7.55
C TYR A 320 -25.17 -11.48 -6.05
N TYR A 321 -25.73 -10.43 -5.45
CA TYR A 321 -26.29 -10.47 -4.11
C TYR A 321 -27.78 -10.20 -4.22
N VAL A 322 -28.58 -10.96 -3.50
CA VAL A 322 -30.01 -10.67 -3.32
C VAL A 322 -30.09 -9.56 -2.28
N ASP A 323 -30.67 -8.43 -2.65
CA ASP A 323 -30.97 -7.38 -1.68
C ASP A 323 -32.31 -7.71 -1.03
N GLU A 324 -32.26 -8.19 0.21
CA GLU A 324 -33.45 -8.51 1.01
C GLU A 324 -34.30 -7.28 1.33
N ASN A 325 -33.73 -6.07 1.21
CA ASN A 325 -34.44 -4.82 1.41
C ASN A 325 -35.00 -4.25 0.10
N ASP A 326 -34.67 -4.84 -1.06
CA ASP A 326 -35.22 -4.42 -2.34
C ASP A 326 -36.67 -4.93 -2.45
N PRO A 327 -37.64 -4.05 -2.69
CA PRO A 327 -39.06 -4.42 -2.75
C PRO A 327 -39.41 -5.29 -3.97
N ARG A 328 -38.50 -5.45 -4.93
CA ARG A 328 -38.70 -6.25 -6.14
C ARG A 328 -38.57 -7.75 -5.86
N PRO A 329 -39.35 -8.63 -6.53
CA PRO A 329 -39.15 -10.07 -6.50
C PRO A 329 -37.73 -10.47 -6.89
N ILE A 330 -37.25 -11.60 -6.35
CA ILE A 330 -35.90 -12.13 -6.63
C ILE A 330 -35.70 -12.33 -8.14
N GLU A 331 -36.73 -12.76 -8.86
CA GLU A 331 -36.69 -12.94 -10.31
C GLU A 331 -36.34 -11.63 -11.05
N GLU A 332 -36.92 -10.50 -10.65
CA GLU A 332 -36.65 -9.19 -11.25
C GLU A 332 -35.25 -8.67 -10.88
N GLN A 333 -34.78 -8.96 -9.66
CA GLN A 333 -33.42 -8.66 -9.25
C GLN A 333 -32.40 -9.47 -10.08
N ILE A 334 -32.68 -10.75 -10.36
CA ILE A 334 -31.87 -11.62 -11.23
C ILE A 334 -31.85 -11.10 -12.67
N GLU A 335 -32.98 -10.69 -13.23
CA GLU A 335 -33.03 -10.10 -14.58
C GLU A 335 -32.14 -8.86 -14.69
N THR A 336 -32.18 -7.99 -13.67
CA THR A 336 -31.33 -6.80 -13.57
C THR A 336 -29.84 -7.19 -13.56
N PHE A 337 -29.50 -8.23 -12.80
CA PHE A 337 -28.14 -8.76 -12.73
C PHE A 337 -27.67 -9.38 -14.05
N ILE A 338 -28.54 -10.09 -14.78
CA ILE A 338 -28.23 -10.62 -16.11
C ILE A 338 -27.91 -9.46 -17.07
N GLU A 339 -28.68 -8.37 -17.06
CA GLU A 339 -28.38 -7.18 -17.87
C GLU A 339 -27.07 -6.50 -17.46
N HIS A 340 -26.76 -6.45 -16.16
CA HIS A 340 -25.46 -5.99 -15.68
C HIS A 340 -24.32 -6.84 -16.25
N CYS A 341 -24.41 -8.17 -16.16
CA CYS A 341 -23.43 -9.07 -16.71
C CYS A 341 -23.24 -8.87 -18.22
N LYS A 342 -24.30 -8.59 -18.99
CA LYS A 342 -24.18 -8.32 -20.45
C LYS A 342 -23.35 -7.06 -20.71
N LYS A 343 -23.47 -6.04 -19.85
CA LYS A 343 -22.63 -4.83 -19.92
C LYS A 343 -21.18 -5.15 -19.59
N LEU A 344 -20.92 -6.01 -18.61
CA LEU A 344 -19.57 -6.46 -18.29
C LEU A 344 -18.94 -7.27 -19.43
N ASP A 345 -19.68 -8.18 -20.04
CA ASP A 345 -19.25 -8.95 -21.21
C ASP A 345 -18.80 -7.99 -22.34
N LYS A 346 -19.54 -6.89 -22.56
CA LYS A 346 -19.18 -5.84 -23.53
C LYS A 346 -17.94 -5.05 -23.10
N LYS A 347 -17.79 -4.75 -21.81
CA LYS A 347 -16.68 -3.95 -21.25
C LYS A 347 -15.36 -4.70 -21.28
N PHE A 348 -15.38 -5.98 -20.89
CA PHE A 348 -14.18 -6.80 -20.72
C PHE A 348 -13.94 -7.79 -21.86
N GLY A 349 -14.87 -7.91 -22.81
CA GLY A 349 -14.78 -8.84 -23.94
C GLY A 349 -14.89 -10.31 -23.53
N THR A 350 -15.22 -10.60 -22.27
CA THR A 350 -15.54 -11.94 -21.78
C THR A 350 -16.97 -12.29 -22.21
N LYS A 351 -17.28 -13.56 -22.43
CA LYS A 351 -18.64 -14.03 -22.77
C LYS A 351 -19.10 -15.05 -21.72
N ILE A 352 -19.34 -14.59 -20.49
CA ILE A 352 -19.67 -15.49 -19.37
C ILE A 352 -21.13 -15.94 -19.45
N ILE A 353 -22.07 -15.02 -19.72
CA ILE A 353 -23.51 -15.34 -19.75
C ILE A 353 -23.84 -16.34 -20.86
N ASN A 354 -23.21 -16.17 -22.03
CA ASN A 354 -23.44 -17.04 -23.17
C ASN A 354 -22.94 -18.49 -22.95
N LYS A 355 -22.06 -18.72 -21.97
CA LYS A 355 -21.53 -20.06 -21.64
C LYS A 355 -22.37 -20.78 -20.58
N ASN A 356 -22.81 -20.07 -19.53
CA ASN A 356 -23.41 -20.72 -18.36
C ASN A 356 -24.94 -20.81 -18.41
N PHE A 357 -25.63 -19.86 -19.08
CA PHE A 357 -27.10 -19.87 -19.18
C PHE A 357 -27.65 -20.61 -20.40
N LYS A 358 -26.79 -21.14 -21.28
CA LYS A 358 -27.19 -21.99 -22.42
C LYS A 358 -27.38 -23.47 -22.07
N LYS A 359 -27.29 -23.85 -20.80
CA LYS A 359 -27.39 -25.25 -20.33
C LYS A 359 -28.72 -25.60 -19.64
N SER A 360 -29.76 -24.82 -19.87
CA SER A 360 -31.11 -25.13 -19.44
C SER A 360 -32.04 -25.10 -20.64
N GLU A 361 -31.96 -26.15 -21.47
CA GLU A 361 -33.04 -26.62 -22.35
C GLU A 361 -33.36 -28.06 -22.00
#